data_AF-A0A1F1Q7U4-F1
#
_entry.id   AF-A0A1F1Q7U4-F1
#
_cell.length_a   1.000
_cell.length_b   1.000
_cell.length_c   1.000
_cell.angle_alpha   90.00
_cell.angle_beta   90.00
_cell.angle_gamma   90.00
#
_symmetry.space_group_name_H-M   'P 1'
#
loop_
_entity.id
_entity.type
_entity.pdbx_description
1 polymer ?
#
loop_
_entity_poly.entity_id
_entity_poly.type
_entity_poly.pdbx_seq_one_letter_code
_entity_poly.pdbx_strand_id
1 'polypeptide(L)' 'MTEQRCACNHCSCTVDANAILQDDKAYCCQACATGHRNGEPCRMADCNCAEMVQPKETNVDNALDETFPASDPISP' A
#
# COMPACT_ATOMS: atom_id res chain seq x y z
N MET A 1 3.74 -5.29 30.41
CA MET A 1 4.41 -5.73 29.18
C MET A 1 3.91 -4.84 28.06
N THR A 2 4.79 -4.11 27.38
CA THR A 2 4.41 -3.23 26.27
C THR A 2 4.19 -4.07 25.02
N GLU A 3 2.94 -4.36 24.72
CA GLU A 3 2.52 -4.97 23.46
C GLU A 3 2.76 -3.94 22.35
N GLN A 4 3.87 -4.08 21.62
CA GLN A 4 4.13 -3.23 20.47
C GLN A 4 3.27 -3.72 19.30
N ARG A 5 2.82 -2.83 18.43
CA ARG A 5 2.02 -3.20 17.24
C ARG A 5 2.84 -3.02 15.98
N CYS A 6 2.53 -3.81 14.97
CA CYS A 6 3.14 -3.68 13.66
C CYS A 6 2.94 -2.25 13.11
N ALA A 7 3.97 -1.65 12.54
CA ALA A 7 3.92 -0.32 11.96
C ALA A 7 3.13 -0.23 10.63
N CYS A 8 2.68 -1.37 10.09
CA CYS A 8 1.85 -1.39 8.88
C CYS A 8 0.42 -0.91 9.21
N ASN A 9 -0.05 0.14 8.54
CA ASN A 9 -1.37 0.76 8.78
C ASN A 9 -2.56 -0.21 8.65
N HIS A 10 -2.42 -1.24 7.81
CA HIS A 10 -3.46 -2.24 7.57
C HIS A 10 -3.21 -3.56 8.31
N CYS A 11 -2.26 -3.59 9.26
CA CYS A 11 -1.89 -4.77 10.01
C CYS A 11 -2.12 -4.56 11.52
N SER A 12 -2.95 -5.40 12.12
CA SER A 12 -3.25 -5.37 13.56
C SER A 12 -2.40 -6.36 14.37
N CYS A 13 -1.36 -6.96 13.79
CA CYS A 13 -0.54 -7.96 14.46
C CYS A 13 0.30 -7.37 15.61
N THR A 14 0.23 -8.00 16.79
CA THR A 14 1.02 -7.66 17.98
C THR A 14 2.46 -8.14 17.85
N VAL A 15 3.42 -7.23 17.81
CA VAL A 15 4.84 -7.55 17.67
C VAL A 15 5.52 -7.64 19.03
N ASP A 16 6.37 -8.65 19.18
CA ASP A 16 7.09 -8.96 20.42
C ASP A 16 8.59 -8.73 20.21
N ALA A 17 9.44 -9.31 21.06
CA ALA A 17 10.91 -9.24 20.92
C ALA A 17 11.47 -9.74 19.58
N ASN A 18 10.67 -10.44 18.78
CA ASN A 18 11.00 -10.90 17.42
C ASN A 18 10.57 -9.90 16.32
N ALA A 19 10.17 -8.68 16.69
CA ALA A 19 9.83 -7.64 15.74
C ALA A 19 11.04 -7.25 14.89
N ILE A 20 10.84 -7.06 13.59
CA ILE A 20 11.86 -6.52 12.70
C ILE A 20 11.84 -5.00 12.82
N LEU A 21 12.91 -4.43 13.35
CA LEU A 21 13.12 -2.98 13.39
C LEU A 21 13.76 -2.55 12.07
N GLN A 22 13.03 -1.78 11.27
CA GLN A 22 13.50 -1.24 10.00
C GLN A 22 13.04 0.21 9.89
N ASP A 23 13.96 1.14 9.62
CA ASP A 23 13.63 2.57 9.43
C ASP A 23 12.86 3.17 10.65
N ASP A 24 13.35 2.88 11.87
CA ASP A 24 12.72 3.27 13.15
C ASP A 24 11.28 2.74 13.37
N LYS A 25 10.87 1.74 12.58
CA LYS A 25 9.54 1.11 12.66
C LYS A 25 9.66 -0.37 12.99
N ALA A 26 8.80 -0.85 13.88
CA ALA A 26 8.72 -2.27 14.26
C ALA A 26 7.69 -3.01 13.39
N TYR A 27 8.10 -4.07 12.71
CA TYR A 27 7.27 -4.88 11.84
C TYR A 27 7.14 -6.32 12.33
N CYS A 28 6.01 -6.94 12.03
CA CYS A 28 5.77 -8.32 12.42
C CYS A 28 6.49 -9.37 11.56
N CYS A 29 6.92 -8.98 10.35
CA CYS A 29 7.65 -9.82 9.40
C CYS A 29 8.31 -8.93 8.32
N GLN A 30 9.15 -9.54 7.49
CA GLN A 30 9.88 -8.85 6.42
C GLN A 30 8.95 -8.36 5.29
N ALA A 31 7.84 -9.04 5.03
CA ALA A 31 6.83 -8.59 4.06
C ALA A 31 6.25 -7.22 4.45
N CYS A 32 5.86 -7.03 5.72
CA CYS A 32 5.39 -5.74 6.20
C CYS A 32 6.49 -4.67 6.17
N ALA A 33 7.74 -5.03 6.49
CA ALA A 33 8.88 -4.11 6.48
C ALA A 33 9.28 -3.65 5.08
N THR A 34 8.96 -4.44 4.05
CA THR A 34 9.16 -4.12 2.63
C THR A 34 7.90 -3.57 1.95
N GLY A 35 6.79 -3.44 2.69
CA GLY A 35 5.54 -2.90 2.18
C GLY A 35 4.80 -3.83 1.22
N HIS A 36 4.89 -5.16 1.40
CA HIS A 36 4.20 -6.15 0.57
C HIS A 36 4.49 -6.01 -0.94
N ARG A 37 5.72 -5.63 -1.32
CA ARG A 37 6.14 -5.44 -2.73
C ARG A 37 5.90 -6.64 -3.66
N ASN A 38 5.84 -7.86 -3.11
CA ASN A 38 5.56 -9.09 -3.85
C ASN A 38 4.10 -9.57 -3.70
N GLY A 39 3.25 -8.85 -2.96
CA GLY A 39 1.91 -9.29 -2.59
C GLY A 39 1.88 -10.41 -1.55
N GLU A 40 3.00 -10.70 -0.89
CA GLU A 40 3.08 -11.77 0.12
C GLU A 40 2.34 -11.37 1.40
N PRO A 41 1.53 -12.25 2.01
CA PRO A 41 0.86 -11.97 3.27
C PRO A 41 1.87 -11.79 4.41
N CYS A 42 1.43 -11.20 5.53
CA CYS A 42 2.28 -11.15 6.71
C CYS A 42 2.38 -12.53 7.39
N ARG A 43 3.06 -12.64 8.54
CA ARG A 43 3.15 -13.91 9.30
C ARG A 43 1.79 -14.55 9.63
N MET A 44 0.72 -13.75 9.57
CA MET A 44 -0.64 -14.17 9.84
C MET A 44 -1.37 -14.27 8.51
N ALA A 45 -1.69 -15.50 8.10
CA ALA A 45 -2.39 -15.76 6.84
C ALA A 45 -3.80 -15.14 6.79
N ASP A 46 -4.40 -14.88 7.96
CA ASP A 46 -5.71 -14.23 8.10
C ASP A 46 -5.64 -12.69 7.97
N CYS A 47 -4.43 -12.12 7.90
CA CYS A 47 -4.24 -10.67 7.85
C CYS A 47 -4.02 -10.20 6.42
N ASN A 48 -5.06 -9.61 5.81
CA ASN A 48 -5.07 -9.11 4.43
C ASN A 48 -4.40 -7.73 4.27
N CYS A 49 -3.39 -7.44 5.09
CA CYS A 49 -2.61 -6.20 5.00
C CYS A 49 -1.91 -6.03 3.63
N ALA A 50 -1.55 -7.14 2.96
CA ALA A 50 -0.95 -7.13 1.63
C ALA A 50 -1.91 -6.58 0.56
N GLU A 51 -3.19 -6.93 0.62
CA GLU A 51 -4.19 -6.51 -0.35
C GLU A 51 -4.60 -5.05 -0.17
N MET A 52 -4.60 -4.57 1.09
CA MET A 52 -5.04 -3.20 1.43
C MET A 52 -3.97 -2.12 1.20
N VAL A 53 -2.69 -2.48 1.02
CA VAL A 53 -1.62 -1.52 0.70
C VAL A 53 -1.72 -1.00 -0.74
N GLN A 54 -2.52 -1.66 -1.60
CA GLN A 54 -2.79 -1.14 -2.93
C GLN A 54 -3.61 0.16 -2.82
N PRO A 55 -3.11 1.28 -3.36
CA PRO A 55 -3.86 2.53 -3.34
C PRO A 55 -5.17 2.28 -4.09
N LYS A 56 -6.27 2.36 -3.36
CA LYS A 56 -7.64 2.35 -3.89
C LYS A 56 -7.88 3.67 -4.65
N GLU A 57 -7.14 3.89 -5.73
CA GLU A 57 -7.43 4.90 -6.74
C GLU A 57 -8.46 4.28 -7.69
N THR A 58 -9.69 4.11 -7.23
CA THR A 58 -10.82 3.64 -8.06
C THR A 58 -12.01 4.58 -7.96
N ASN A 59 -11.79 5.87 -7.66
CA ASN A 59 -12.89 6.81 -7.53
C ASN A 59 -12.61 8.25 -7.98
N VAL A 60 -11.97 8.44 -9.14
CA VAL A 60 -12.14 9.68 -9.94
C VAL A 60 -11.94 9.40 -11.44
N ASP A 61 -12.59 8.36 -11.96
CA ASP A 61 -12.99 8.36 -13.36
C ASP A 61 -14.27 9.20 -13.47
N ASN A 62 -14.38 10.03 -14.53
CA ASN A 62 -15.62 10.59 -15.09
C ASN A 62 -16.05 12.03 -14.70
N ALA A 63 -15.18 12.99 -14.98
CA ALA A 63 -15.51 14.36 -15.45
C ALA A 63 -14.18 14.93 -15.95
N LEU A 64 -13.87 15.08 -17.24
CA LEU A 64 -14.50 16.03 -18.15
C LEU A 64 -14.50 15.48 -19.58
N ASP A 65 -15.70 15.41 -20.11
CA ASP A 65 -16.16 14.96 -21.41
C ASP A 65 -15.62 15.85 -22.56
N GLU A 66 -14.98 15.22 -23.55
CA GLU A 66 -15.11 15.49 -25.00
C GLU A 66 -15.55 16.90 -25.44
N THR A 67 -14.62 17.83 -25.67
CA THR A 67 -14.75 18.94 -26.66
C THR A 67 -13.41 19.70 -26.76
N PHE A 68 -12.65 19.83 -27.86
CA PHE A 68 -12.98 20.01 -29.26
C PHE A 68 -11.79 19.54 -30.15
N PRO A 69 -12.05 18.94 -31.34
CA PRO A 69 -11.02 18.69 -32.35
C PRO A 69 -10.70 20.01 -33.07
N ALA A 70 -9.53 20.59 -32.80
CA ALA A 70 -9.00 21.69 -33.61
C ALA A 70 -8.13 21.11 -34.73
N SER A 71 -8.77 21.00 -35.89
CA SER A 71 -8.30 20.86 -37.28
C SER A 71 -6.82 21.16 -37.58
N ASP A 72 -6.24 20.24 -38.36
CA ASP A 72 -5.14 20.31 -39.34
C ASP A 72 -3.96 21.33 -39.25
N PRO A 73 -2.73 20.88 -39.61
CA PRO A 73 -1.52 21.71 -39.61
C PRO A 73 -1.51 22.72 -40.77
N ILE A 74 -1.25 24.00 -40.47
CA ILE A 74 -0.87 24.98 -41.50
C ILE A 74 0.65 24.89 -41.72
N SER A 75 1.07 24.38 -42.89
CA SER A 75 2.42 24.58 -43.43
C SER A 75 2.44 25.79 -44.37
N PRO A 76 3.29 26.79 -44.13
CA PRO A 76 3.88 27.62 -45.17
C PRO A 76 5.26 27.12 -45.61
#